data_AF-A0A949JIZ9-F1
#
_entry.id   AF-A0A949JIZ9-F1
#
_cell.length_a   1.000
_cell.length_b   1.000
_cell.length_c   1.000
_cell.angle_alpha   90.00
_cell.angle_beta   90.00
_cell.angle_gamma   90.00
#
_symmetry.space_group_name_H-M   'P 1'
#
loop_
_entity.id
_entity.type
_entity.pdbx_description
1 polymer ?
#
loop_
_entity_poly.entity_id
_entity_poly.type
_entity_poly.pdbx_seq_one_letter_code
_entity_poly.pdbx_strand_id
1 'polypeptide(L)' 'KFVLKERLVKESLHELGHTYGIDHCSNPTCPMSKSSSVFEIDTKTKEFCPRCAAMLSDSGYGEYWGV' A
#
# COMPACT_ATOMS: atom_id res chain seq x y z
N LYS A 1 -22.10 4.46 5.08
CA LYS A 1 -21.16 5.01 4.07
C LYS A 1 -19.92 5.52 4.83
N PHE A 2 -18.85 4.74 4.92
CA PHE A 2 -17.68 5.06 5.77
C PHE A 2 -16.47 5.51 4.94
N VAL A 3 -16.66 6.57 4.15
CA VAL A 3 -15.64 7.09 3.20
C VAL A 3 -14.31 7.40 3.88
N LEU A 4 -14.35 7.99 5.09
CA LEU A 4 -13.14 8.26 5.86
C LEU A 4 -12.37 6.99 6.23
N LYS A 5 -13.09 5.92 6.63
CA LYS A 5 -12.46 4.65 7.00
C LYS A 5 -11.79 3.99 5.79
N GLU A 6 -12.43 4.01 4.63
CA GLU A 6 -11.84 3.45 3.40
C GLU A 6 -10.57 4.17 3.00
N ARG A 7 -10.58 5.51 3.01
CA ARG A 7 -9.39 6.32 2.73
C ARG A 7 -8.28 6.07 3.74
N LEU A 8 -8.63 6.02 5.03
CA LEU A 8 -7.68 5.72 6.09
C LEU A 8 -6.99 4.37 5.88
N VAL A 9 -7.74 3.32 5.52
CA VAL A 9 -7.17 2.00 5.23
C VAL A 9 -6.18 2.09 4.07
N LYS A 10 -6.56 2.75 2.97
CA LYS A 10 -5.73 2.84 1.75
C LYS A 10 -4.42 3.59 1.99
N GLU A 11 -4.47 4.73 2.68
CA GLU A 11 -3.25 5.50 2.97
C GLU A 11 -2.43 4.86 4.11
N SER A 12 -3.07 4.16 5.07
CA SER A 12 -2.31 3.38 6.05
C SER A 12 -1.51 2.27 5.36
N LEU A 13 -2.08 1.58 4.37
CA LEU A 13 -1.35 0.58 3.57
C LEU A 13 -0.21 1.21 2.76
N HIS A 14 -0.40 2.42 2.23
CA HIS A 14 0.64 3.19 1.52
C HIS A 14 1.85 3.47 2.42
N GLU A 15 1.60 4.11 3.57
CA GLU A 15 2.67 4.49 4.50
C GLU A 15 3.33 3.26 5.12
N LEU A 16 2.55 2.22 5.46
CA LEU A 16 3.12 0.95 5.90
C LEU A 16 4.02 0.36 4.82
N GLY A 17 3.60 0.34 3.55
CA GLY A 17 4.48 -0.14 2.47
C GLY A 17 5.82 0.59 2.40
N HIS A 18 5.84 1.90 2.66
CA HIS A 18 7.10 2.65 2.81
C HIS A 18 7.92 2.18 4.02
N THR A 19 7.31 1.82 5.15
CA THR A 19 8.04 1.21 6.29
C THR A 19 8.67 -0.15 5.96
N TYR A 20 8.12 -0.87 4.96
CA TYR A 20 8.69 -2.13 4.43
C TYR A 20 9.66 -1.90 3.25
N GLY A 21 10.03 -0.66 2.94
CA GLY A 21 11.00 -0.34 1.89
C GLY A 21 10.45 -0.37 0.47
N ILE A 22 9.13 -0.31 0.30
CA ILE A 22 8.50 -0.30 -1.03
C ILE A 22 8.34 1.14 -1.51
N ASP A 23 8.85 1.41 -2.71
CA ASP A 23 8.67 2.70 -3.39
C ASP A 23 7.30 2.83 -4.07
N HIS A 24 7.01 4.04 -4.55
CA HIS A 24 5.79 4.34 -5.30
C HIS A 24 5.56 3.37 -6.48
N CYS A 25 4.30 2.97 -6.64
CA CYS A 25 3.83 2.13 -7.74
C CYS A 25 3.16 2.96 -8.83
N SER A 26 3.43 2.66 -10.10
CA SER A 26 2.76 3.30 -11.23
C SER A 26 1.33 2.79 -11.47
N ASN A 27 0.92 1.69 -10.85
CA ASN A 27 -0.46 1.20 -10.93
C ASN A 27 -1.38 2.09 -10.07
N PRO A 28 -2.32 2.86 -10.66
CA PRO A 28 -3.17 3.80 -9.92
C PRO A 28 -4.12 3.13 -8.94
N THR A 29 -4.37 1.83 -9.08
CA THR A 29 -5.25 1.08 -8.17
C THR A 29 -4.51 0.44 -7.00
N CYS A 30 -3.18 0.47 -6.99
CA CYS A 30 -2.37 -0.07 -5.89
C CYS A 30 -2.33 0.93 -4.72
N PRO A 31 -2.38 0.47 -3.45
CA PRO A 31 -2.11 1.32 -2.29
C PRO A 31 -0.81 2.14 -2.39
N MET A 32 0.24 1.55 -2.99
CA MET A 32 1.53 2.21 -3.20
C MET A 32 1.52 3.26 -4.33
N SER A 33 0.40 3.49 -5.02
CA SER A 33 0.32 4.64 -5.93
C SER A 33 0.40 5.94 -5.14
N LYS A 34 1.19 6.90 -5.63
CA LYS A 34 1.23 8.24 -5.04
C LYS A 34 -0.14 8.91 -5.21
N SER A 35 -0.64 9.56 -4.17
CA SER A 35 -1.85 10.39 -4.27
C SER A 35 -1.55 11.84 -3.95
N SER A 36 -1.96 12.73 -4.86
CA SER A 36 -1.91 14.19 -4.69
C SER A 36 -3.32 14.78 -4.46
N SER A 37 -4.35 13.95 -4.55
CA SER A 37 -5.74 14.33 -4.35
C SER A 37 -6.55 13.21 -3.72
N VAL A 38 -7.68 13.58 -3.09
CA VAL A 38 -8.62 12.62 -2.50
C VAL A 38 -9.24 11.69 -3.55
N PHE A 39 -9.43 12.18 -4.78
CA PHE A 39 -9.95 11.38 -5.89
C PHE A 39 -9.01 10.24 -6.27
N GLU A 40 -7.70 10.49 -6.20
CA GLU A 40 -6.69 9.44 -6.42
C GLU A 40 -6.72 8.39 -5.31
N ILE A 41 -6.92 8.78 -4.05
CA ILE A 41 -7.13 7.83 -2.94
C ILE A 41 -8.39 6.99 -3.20
N ASP A 42 -9.47 7.61 -3.66
CA ASP A 42 -10.71 6.91 -3.98
C ASP A 42 -10.52 5.90 -5.13
N THR A 43 -9.57 6.14 -6.05
CA THR A 43 -9.20 5.24 -7.16
C THR A 43 -8.42 4.00 -6.72
N LYS A 44 -7.69 4.08 -5.59
CA LYS A 44 -6.95 2.93 -5.04
C LYS A 44 -7.90 1.80 -4.62
N THR A 45 -7.42 0.57 -4.65
CA THR A 45 -8.01 -0.57 -3.93
C THR A 45 -7.35 -0.72 -2.56
N LYS A 46 -7.81 -1.70 -1.78
CA LYS A 46 -7.18 -2.10 -0.51
C LYS A 46 -6.20 -3.26 -0.70
N GLU A 47 -5.97 -3.71 -1.93
CA GLU A 47 -5.09 -4.81 -2.27
C GLU A 47 -3.81 -4.30 -2.97
N PHE A 48 -2.65 -4.78 -2.52
CA PHE A 48 -1.41 -4.54 -3.25
C PHE A 48 -1.45 -5.22 -4.61
N CYS A 49 -0.87 -4.58 -5.64
CA CYS A 49 -0.68 -5.25 -6.92
C CYS A 49 0.31 -6.44 -6.77
N PRO A 50 0.33 -7.40 -7.70
CA PRO A 50 1.18 -8.59 -7.57
C PRO A 50 2.67 -8.27 -7.31
N ARG A 51 3.19 -7.20 -7.91
CA ARG A 51 4.56 -6.73 -7.68
C ARG A 51 4.79 -6.26 -6.23
N CYS A 52 3.95 -5.36 -5.72
CA CYS A 52 4.11 -4.84 -4.36
C CYS A 52 3.84 -5.93 -3.31
N ALA A 53 2.91 -6.86 -3.58
CA ALA A 53 2.67 -8.02 -2.71
C ALA A 53 3.88 -8.96 -2.64
N ALA A 54 4.55 -9.22 -3.78
CA ALA A 54 5.79 -9.99 -3.79
C ALA A 54 6.91 -9.28 -2.99
N MET A 55 7.07 -7.96 -3.17
CA MET A 55 8.07 -7.19 -2.42
C MET A 55 7.81 -7.19 -0.90
N LEU A 56 6.54 -7.21 -0.46
CA LEU A 56 6.19 -7.39 0.96
C LEU A 56 6.57 -8.77 1.50
N SER A 57 6.54 -9.79 0.64
CA SER A 57 6.91 -11.16 1.03
C SER A 57 8.44 -11.32 1.09
N ASP A 58 9.16 -10.59 0.23
CA ASP A 58 10.62 -10.64 0.12
C ASP A 58 11.35 -9.67 1.06
N SER A 59 10.67 -8.76 1.77
CA SER A 59 11.31 -7.67 2.54
C SER A 59 12.10 -8.12 3.78
N GLY A 60 12.42 -9.42 3.93
CA GLY A 60 13.39 -9.93 4.90
C GLY A 60 12.98 -9.82 6.38
N TYR A 61 11.86 -9.17 6.70
CA TYR A 61 11.36 -9.08 8.08
C TYR A 61 10.87 -10.43 8.64
N GLY A 62 10.57 -11.42 7.78
CA GLY A 62 10.28 -12.79 8.21
C GLY A 62 11.49 -13.45 8.90
N GLU A 63 12.71 -13.22 8.41
CA GLU A 63 13.92 -13.80 9.00
C GLU A 63 14.31 -13.13 10.33
N TYR A 64 14.03 -11.83 10.50
CA TYR A 64 14.46 -11.06 11.68
C TYR A 64 13.48 -11.13 12.87
N TRP A 65 12.21 -11.49 12.64
CA TRP A 65 11.20 -11.69 13.70
C TRP A 65 10.69 -13.14 13.85
N GLY A 66 11.31 -14.10 13.18
CA GLY A 66 11.09 -15.53 13.44
C GLY A 66 9.66 -16.01 13.20
N VAL A 67 9.03 -15.54 12.12
CA VAL A 67 7.82 -16.18 11.54
C VAL A 67 8.18 -17.03 10.34
#